data_AF-A0A6M0F510-F1
#
_entry.id   AF-A0A6M0F510-F1
#
_cell.length_a   1.000
_cell.length_b   1.000
_cell.length_c   1.000
_cell.angle_alpha   90.00
_cell.angle_beta   90.00
_cell.angle_gamma   90.00
#
_symmetry.space_group_name_H-M   'P 1'
#
loop_
_entity.id
_entity.type
_entity.pdbx_description
1 polymer ?
#
loop_
_entity_poly.entity_id
_entity_poly.type
_entity_poly.pdbx_seq_one_letter_code
_entity_poly.pdbx_strand_id
1 'polypeptide(L)' 'SIRGGSDKDTPGIFTVPGDVDGVIEFEPIFQALSNAKYEGWLVVEAEQDPNKANPLKYALMARTYLKSVTGL' A
#
# COMPACT_ATOMS: atom_id res chain seq x y z
N SER A 1 -0.27 4.45 -3.50
CA SER A 1 0.67 3.86 -4.48
C SER A 1 2.11 4.04 -4.00
N ILE A 2 2.83 2.94 -3.77
CA ILE A 2 4.23 2.90 -3.26
C ILE A 2 5.17 2.82 -4.45
N ARG A 3 6.19 3.67 -4.60
CA ARG A 3 7.15 3.59 -5.72
C ARG A 3 8.41 2.80 -5.34
N GLY A 4 8.61 1.62 -5.90
CA GLY A 4 9.92 0.93 -5.96
C GLY A 4 10.59 1.17 -7.32
N GLY A 5 11.89 1.41 -7.35
CA GLY A 5 12.61 1.78 -8.59
C GLY A 5 13.17 0.58 -9.38
N SER A 6 12.84 0.46 -10.67
CA SER A 6 13.78 0.56 -11.82
C SER A 6 13.04 0.46 -13.18
N ASP A 7 13.33 1.40 -14.07
CA ASP A 7 12.89 1.48 -15.49
C ASP A 7 13.56 0.37 -16.34
N LYS A 8 13.15 -0.08 -17.54
CA LYS A 8 12.42 0.51 -18.69
C LYS A 8 11.49 -0.52 -19.40
N ASP A 9 11.33 -1.69 -18.81
CA ASP A 9 10.53 -2.85 -19.26
C ASP A 9 9.62 -3.34 -18.09
N THR A 10 9.05 -2.35 -17.39
CA THR A 10 8.88 -2.22 -15.94
C THR A 10 7.96 -3.25 -15.27
N PRO A 11 8.49 -4.28 -14.55
CA PRO A 11 7.67 -5.06 -13.64
C PRO A 11 7.33 -4.19 -12.41
N GLY A 12 6.05 -3.84 -12.25
CA GLY A 12 5.44 -3.42 -10.98
C GLY A 12 6.19 -2.34 -10.19
N ILE A 13 6.22 -1.10 -10.71
CA ILE A 13 6.72 0.07 -9.95
C ILE A 13 5.86 0.32 -8.68
N PHE A 14 4.60 -0.11 -8.72
CA PHE A 14 3.62 0.14 -7.68
C PHE A 14 3.18 -1.13 -6.97
N THR A 15 3.16 -1.08 -5.64
CA THR A 15 2.60 -2.14 -4.80
C THR A 15 1.76 -1.56 -3.64
N VAL A 16 1.22 -2.44 -2.81
CA VAL A 16 0.33 -2.15 -1.69
C VAL A 16 1.07 -2.07 -0.35
N PRO A 17 0.51 -1.40 0.67
CA PRO A 17 1.06 -1.42 2.02
C PRO A 17 1.20 -2.84 2.57
N GLY A 18 2.34 -3.12 3.21
CA GLY A 18 2.66 -4.44 3.75
C GLY A 18 3.29 -5.42 2.76
N ASP A 19 3.49 -5.02 1.50
CA ASP A 19 4.34 -5.80 0.58
C ASP A 19 5.82 -5.60 0.93
N VAL A 20 6.59 -6.68 0.88
CA VAL A 20 8.03 -6.69 1.22
C VAL A 20 8.88 -5.96 0.19
N ASP A 21 8.38 -5.87 -1.05
CA ASP A 21 9.00 -5.09 -2.12
C ASP A 21 8.63 -3.60 -2.03
N GLY A 22 7.73 -3.23 -1.09
CA GLY A 22 7.35 -1.85 -0.81
C GLY A 22 8.39 -1.11 0.02
N VAL A 23 8.51 0.20 -0.21
CA VAL A 23 9.55 1.04 0.43
C VAL A 23 9.00 2.22 1.23
N ILE A 24 7.67 2.34 1.34
CA ILE A 24 7.03 3.44 2.07
C ILE A 24 6.60 2.95 3.45
N GLU A 25 7.10 3.62 4.48
CA GLU A 25 6.64 3.45 5.86
C GLU A 25 5.36 4.26 6.08
N PHE A 26 4.22 3.59 6.30
CA PHE A 26 2.92 4.27 6.42
C PHE A 26 2.53 4.65 7.85
N GLU A 27 3.14 4.05 8.87
CA GLU A 27 2.83 4.38 10.28
C GLU A 27 2.93 5.88 10.57
N PRO A 28 4.00 6.60 10.15
CA PRO A 28 4.09 8.05 10.38
C PRO A 28 2.99 8.84 9.65
N ILE A 29 2.55 8.35 8.48
CA ILE A 29 1.50 8.99 7.69
C ILE A 29 0.16 8.85 8.42
N PHE A 30 -0.18 7.65 8.90
CA PHE A 30 -1.41 7.43 9.66
C PHE A 30 -1.41 8.19 10.99
N GLN A 31 -0.26 8.28 11.66
CA GLN A 31 -0.14 9.09 12.88
C GLN A 31 -0.41 10.57 12.58
N ALA A 32 0.12 11.11 11.48
CA ALA A 32 -0.11 12.49 11.09
C ALA A 32 -1.61 12.75 10.77
N LEU A 33 -2.26 11.83 10.06
CA LEU A 33 -3.69 11.93 9.75
C LEU A 33 -4.57 11.85 11.00
N SER A 34 -4.24 10.94 11.94
CA SER A 34 -4.92 10.82 13.23
C SER A 34 -4.79 12.10 14.06
N ASN A 35 -3.57 12.66 14.15
CA ASN A 35 -3.31 13.92 14.86
C ASN A 35 -4.09 15.11 14.24
N ALA A 36 -4.26 15.10 12.93
CA ALA A 36 -5.04 16.11 12.20
C ALA A 36 -6.56 15.89 12.33
N LYS A 37 -7.02 14.84 13.01
CA LYS A 37 -8.43 14.42 13.08
C LYS A 37 -9.05 14.30 11.68
N TYR A 38 -8.27 13.73 10.76
CA TYR A 38 -8.74 13.52 9.40
C TYR A 38 -9.95 12.57 9.40
N GLU A 39 -11.04 13.02 8.80
CA GLU A 39 -12.27 12.25 8.60
C GLU A 39 -12.53 12.15 7.09
N GLY A 40 -12.42 10.95 6.55
CA GLY A 40 -12.53 10.73 5.11
C GLY A 40 -12.11 9.32 4.73
N TRP A 41 -11.94 9.12 3.42
CA TRP A 41 -11.63 7.81 2.86
C TRP A 41 -10.12 7.62 2.67
N LEU A 42 -9.61 6.51 3.18
CA LEU A 42 -8.31 5.97 2.81
C LEU A 42 -8.52 4.91 1.75
N VAL A 43 -7.97 5.14 0.55
CA VAL A 43 -8.09 4.21 -0.59
C VAL A 43 -6.72 3.63 -0.88
N VAL A 44 -6.66 2.30 -1.01
CA VAL A 44 -5.45 1.59 -1.45
C VAL A 44 -5.52 1.40 -2.96
N GLU A 45 -4.52 1.91 -3.66
CA GLU A 45 -4.35 1.73 -5.10
C GLU A 45 -2.93 1.24 -5.40
N ALA A 46 -2.84 0.22 -6.24
CA ALA A 46 -1.62 -0.32 -6.84
C ALA A 46 -1.88 -0.69 -8.30
N GLU A 47 -0.90 -0.43 -9.16
CA GLU A 47 -0.92 -0.80 -10.56
C GLU A 47 0.08 -1.94 -10.78
N GLN A 48 -0.45 -3.16 -10.86
CA GLN A 48 0.32 -4.40 -11.02
C GLN A 48 -0.30 -5.26 -12.12
N ASP A 49 0.53 -6.07 -12.77
CA ASP A 49 0.05 -7.09 -13.72
C ASP A 49 -0.72 -8.19 -12.94
N PRO A 50 -2.03 -8.38 -13.17
CA PRO A 50 -2.83 -9.32 -12.40
C PRO A 50 -2.42 -10.79 -12.59
N ASN A 51 -1.68 -11.11 -13.67
CA ASN A 51 -1.13 -12.45 -13.89
C ASN A 51 0.11 -12.73 -13.04
N LYS A 52 0.80 -11.67 -12.59
CA LYS A 52 1.99 -11.75 -11.73
C LYS A 52 1.65 -11.47 -10.26
N ALA A 53 0.68 -10.59 -10.02
CA ALA A 53 0.22 -10.16 -8.71
C ALA A 53 -1.28 -10.39 -8.58
N ASN A 54 -1.67 -11.48 -7.92
CA ASN A 54 -3.09 -11.81 -7.73
C ASN A 54 -3.83 -10.68 -6.98
N PRO A 55 -4.86 -10.05 -7.56
CA PRO A 55 -5.50 -8.88 -6.95
C PRO A 55 -6.08 -9.13 -5.56
N LEU A 56 -6.69 -10.30 -5.32
CA LEU A 56 -7.26 -10.65 -4.02
C LEU A 56 -6.17 -10.80 -2.95
N LYS A 57 -5.06 -11.46 -3.29
CA LYS A 57 -3.91 -11.62 -2.38
C LYS A 57 -3.38 -10.26 -1.93
N TYR A 58 -3.17 -9.35 -2.88
CA TYR A 58 -2.63 -8.01 -2.59
C TYR A 58 -3.65 -7.11 -1.85
N ALA A 59 -4.94 -7.23 -2.15
CA ALA A 59 -5.98 -6.54 -1.39
C ALA A 59 -6.03 -7.01 0.08
N LEU A 60 -5.93 -8.32 0.34
CA LEU A 60 -5.89 -8.88 1.70
C LEU A 60 -4.61 -8.52 2.44
N MET A 61 -3.48 -8.48 1.75
CA MET A 61 -2.20 -8.01 2.30
C MET A 61 -2.32 -6.57 2.79
N ALA A 62 -2.81 -5.67 1.93
CA ALA A 62 -3.05 -4.28 2.28
C ALA A 62 -4.00 -4.15 3.48
N ARG A 63 -5.11 -4.88 3.47
CA ARG A 63 -6.08 -4.86 4.58
C ARG A 63 -5.46 -5.32 5.89
N THR A 64 -4.66 -6.38 5.85
CA THR A 64 -3.99 -6.93 7.04
C THR A 64 -3.01 -5.93 7.62
N TYR A 65 -2.20 -5.29 6.77
CA TYR A 65 -1.27 -4.24 7.18
C TYR A 65 -2.00 -3.04 7.79
N LEU A 66 -3.04 -2.53 7.12
CA LEU A 66 -3.84 -1.41 7.64
C LEU A 66 -4.42 -1.75 9.01
N LYS A 67 -4.99 -2.95 9.17
CA LYS A 67 -5.53 -3.40 10.45
C LYS A 67 -4.47 -3.44 11.54
N SER A 68 -3.24 -3.89 11.25
CA SER A 68 -2.19 -3.97 12.27
C SER A 68 -1.69 -2.60 12.73
N VAL A 69 -1.64 -1.60 11.83
CA VAL A 69 -1.09 -0.28 12.15
C VAL A 69 -2.15 0.73 12.61
N THR A 70 -3.41 0.60 12.18
CA THR A 70 -4.48 1.55 12.54
C THR A 70 -5.57 0.94 13.42
N GLY A 71 -5.66 -0.39 13.52
CA GLY A 71 -6.75 -1.08 14.24
C GLY A 71 -8.10 -1.12 13.50
N LEU A 72 -8.13 -0.77 12.21
CA LEU A 72 -9.35 -0.74 11.36
C LEU A 72 -9.64 -2.09 10.64
#